data_AF-A0A7X2SUV8-F1
#
_entry.id   AF-A0A7X2SUV8-F1
#
_cell.length_a   1.000
_cell.length_b   1.000
_cell.length_c   1.000
_cell.angle_alpha   90.00
_cell.angle_beta   90.00
_cell.angle_gamma   90.00
#
_symmetry.space_group_name_H-M   'P 1'
#
loop_
_entity.id
_entity.type
_entity.pdbx_description
1 polymer ?
#
loop_
_entity_poly.entity_id
_entity_poly.type
_entity_poly.pdbx_seq_one_letter_code
_entity_poly.pdbx_strand_id
1 'polypeptide(L)'
;MNTQNVKTAATKTTETGAEGQNINGLDPALVQSLDYLRLLKSESMTEEERFELLTGTLMNMAEEVCKTVTDWSRPRPMIPLASFKAWIEAAHIAHGYPDGIGDAAWGYASNELALVLKAGYAMHKADIA
;
A
#
# COMPACT_ATOMS: atom_id res chain seq x y z
N MET A 1 28.56 9.65 52.85
CA MET A 1 27.61 10.79 52.81
C MET A 1 27.40 11.13 51.34
N ASN A 2 26.16 10.94 50.88
CA ASN A 2 25.53 11.25 49.59
C ASN A 2 26.15 10.82 48.24
N THR A 3 25.73 9.66 47.79
CA THR A 3 25.66 9.17 46.41
C THR A 3 24.56 9.91 45.63
N GLN A 4 24.91 10.59 44.55
CA GLN A 4 23.94 11.21 43.63
C GLN A 4 23.34 10.15 42.70
N ASN A 5 22.02 9.96 42.83
CA ASN A 5 21.19 9.08 42.03
C ASN A 5 20.75 9.83 40.76
N VAL A 6 21.40 9.56 39.63
CA VAL A 6 20.98 10.07 38.32
C VAL A 6 19.84 9.18 37.82
N LYS A 7 18.60 9.66 37.95
CA LYS A 7 17.42 9.06 37.31
C LYS A 7 17.52 9.27 35.80
N THR A 8 17.98 8.25 35.07
CA THR A 8 17.79 8.14 33.64
C THR A 8 16.29 7.96 33.37
N ALA A 9 15.62 9.02 32.92
CA ALA A 9 14.31 8.89 32.30
C ALA A 9 14.51 8.24 30.93
N ALA A 10 14.22 6.94 30.85
CA ALA A 10 14.07 6.27 29.57
C ALA A 10 12.87 6.88 28.87
N THR A 11 13.12 7.80 27.92
CA THR A 11 12.15 8.21 26.94
C THR A 11 11.76 6.94 26.19
N LYS A 12 10.53 6.46 26.40
CA LYS A 12 9.94 5.44 25.55
C LYS A 12 9.95 5.99 24.13
N THR A 13 10.88 5.48 23.31
CA THR A 13 10.74 5.54 21.87
C THR A 13 9.40 4.90 21.57
N THR A 14 8.45 5.69 21.07
CA THR A 14 7.24 5.15 20.46
C THR A 14 7.71 4.40 19.23
N GLU A 15 8.03 3.11 19.40
CA GLU A 15 8.03 2.16 18.30
C GLU A 15 6.65 2.26 17.68
N THR A 16 6.56 3.03 16.60
CA THR A 16 5.43 2.97 15.69
C THR A 16 5.67 1.69 14.90
N GLY A 17 5.51 0.56 15.60
CA GLY A 17 5.44 -0.75 15.00
C GLY A 17 4.25 -0.72 14.07
N ALA A 18 4.50 -1.02 12.80
CA ALA A 18 3.51 -1.31 11.78
C ALA A 18 2.76 -2.61 12.14
N GLU A 19 2.08 -2.62 13.28
CA GLU A 19 1.02 -3.57 13.56
C GLU A 19 -0.10 -3.21 12.58
N GLY A 20 -0.27 -4.06 11.57
CA GLY A 20 -1.15 -3.86 10.43
C GLY A 20 -2.44 -3.18 10.86
N GLN A 21 -2.60 -1.92 10.44
CA GLN A 21 -3.77 -1.14 10.79
C GLN A 21 -5.00 -1.90 10.28
N ASN A 22 -5.88 -2.32 11.19
CA ASN A 22 -7.15 -2.89 10.79
C ASN A 22 -7.98 -1.75 10.18
N ILE A 23 -7.97 -1.66 8.85
CA ILE A 23 -8.67 -0.60 8.11
C ILE A 23 -10.15 -1.01 8.06
N ASN A 24 -10.96 -0.43 8.96
CA ASN A 24 -12.40 -0.68 9.00
C ASN A 24 -13.06 -0.38 7.64
N GLY A 25 -13.88 -1.31 7.17
CA GLY A 25 -14.62 -1.18 5.91
C GLY A 25 -13.78 -1.36 4.64
N LEU A 26 -12.58 -1.95 4.78
CA LEU A 26 -11.75 -2.29 3.63
C LEU A 26 -12.30 -3.51 2.88
N ASP A 27 -12.20 -3.46 1.55
CA ASP A 27 -12.56 -4.58 0.70
C ASP A 27 -11.72 -5.84 1.04
N PRO A 28 -12.33 -7.03 1.17
CA PRO A 28 -11.62 -8.27 1.46
C PRO A 28 -10.48 -8.59 0.47
N ALA A 29 -10.58 -8.19 -0.79
CA ALA A 29 -9.51 -8.37 -1.77
C ALA A 29 -8.27 -7.54 -1.39
N LEU A 30 -8.46 -6.27 -1.01
CA LEU A 30 -7.38 -5.40 -0.56
C LEU A 30 -6.74 -5.89 0.74
N VAL A 31 -7.52 -6.45 1.68
CA VAL A 31 -6.98 -7.10 2.89
C VAL A 31 -6.09 -8.27 2.52
N GLN A 32 -6.58 -9.19 1.67
CA GLN A 32 -5.82 -10.36 1.24
C GLN A 32 -4.53 -9.98 0.52
N SER A 33 -4.57 -8.96 -0.34
CA SER A 33 -3.36 -8.48 -1.01
C SER A 33 -2.34 -7.93 -0.01
N LEU A 34 -2.76 -7.13 0.98
CA LEU A 34 -1.85 -6.62 2.01
C LEU A 34 -1.22 -7.76 2.83
N ASP A 35 -2.00 -8.76 3.20
CA ASP A 35 -1.49 -9.92 3.94
C ASP A 35 -0.51 -10.74 3.10
N TYR A 36 -0.80 -10.91 1.80
CA TYR A 36 0.11 -11.58 0.89
C TYR A 36 1.42 -10.80 0.70
N LEU A 37 1.37 -9.47 0.53
CA LEU A 37 2.56 -8.63 0.47
C LEU A 37 3.44 -8.74 1.72
N ARG A 38 2.84 -8.88 2.91
CA ARG A 38 3.58 -9.11 4.16
C ARG A 38 4.22 -10.50 4.19
N LEU A 39 3.49 -11.52 3.75
CA LEU A 39 3.99 -12.91 3.68
C LEU A 39 5.19 -13.03 2.73
N LEU A 40 5.14 -12.35 1.58
CA LEU A 40 6.22 -12.32 0.61
C LEU A 40 7.55 -11.78 1.16
N LYS A 41 7.61 -11.18 2.35
CA LYS A 41 8.89 -10.79 2.99
C LYS A 41 9.59 -11.95 3.71
N SER A 42 8.82 -12.86 4.29
CA SER A 42 9.34 -13.97 5.11
C SER A 42 9.54 -15.26 4.33
N GLU A 43 8.90 -15.39 3.17
CA GLU A 43 8.94 -16.62 2.38
C GLU A 43 10.30 -16.85 1.69
N SER A 44 10.70 -18.12 1.63
CA SER A 44 11.92 -18.57 0.98
C SER A 44 11.68 -18.75 -0.52
N MET A 45 12.19 -17.83 -1.32
CA MET A 45 12.06 -17.81 -2.78
C MET A 45 13.22 -17.03 -3.41
N THR A 46 13.38 -17.17 -4.73
CA THR A 46 14.38 -16.40 -5.48
C THR A 46 14.01 -14.92 -5.51
N GLU A 47 14.98 -14.05 -5.81
CA GLU A 47 14.72 -12.61 -5.96
C GLU A 47 13.79 -12.32 -7.15
N GLU A 48 13.94 -13.06 -8.25
CA GLU A 48 13.11 -12.93 -9.45
C GLU A 48 11.64 -13.29 -9.16
N GLU A 49 11.40 -14.43 -8.51
CA GLU A 49 10.07 -14.87 -8.12
C GLU A 49 9.43 -13.88 -7.14
N ARG A 50 10.20 -13.38 -6.17
CA ARG A 50 9.74 -12.36 -5.22
C ARG A 50 9.35 -11.07 -5.92
N PHE A 51 10.15 -10.63 -6.89
CA PHE A 51 9.89 -9.42 -7.65
C PHE A 51 8.63 -9.55 -8.51
N GLU A 52 8.45 -10.70 -9.19
CA GLU A 52 7.25 -10.98 -9.99
C GLU A 52 5.98 -10.99 -9.12
N LEU A 53 5.99 -11.74 -8.01
CA LEU A 53 4.85 -11.84 -7.10
C LEU A 53 4.52 -10.50 -6.42
N LEU A 54 5.54 -9.76 -5.99
CA LEU A 54 5.39 -8.42 -5.42
C LEU A 54 4.76 -7.46 -6.44
N THR A 55 5.30 -7.42 -7.65
CA THR A 55 4.82 -6.53 -8.71
C THR A 55 3.40 -6.89 -9.12
N GLY A 56 3.11 -8.17 -9.38
CA GLY A 56 1.78 -8.62 -9.75
C GLY A 56 0.74 -8.34 -8.66
N THR A 57 1.09 -8.54 -7.40
CA THR A 57 0.19 -8.25 -6.27
C THR A 57 -0.11 -6.75 -6.18
N LEU A 58 0.90 -5.89 -6.31
CA LEU A 58 0.72 -4.44 -6.30
C LEU A 58 -0.10 -3.94 -7.49
N MET A 59 0.08 -4.51 -8.68
CA MET A 59 -0.73 -4.19 -9.86
C MET A 59 -2.19 -4.59 -9.65
N ASN A 60 -2.46 -5.78 -9.11
CA ASN A 60 -3.82 -6.19 -8.77
C ASN A 60 -4.45 -5.24 -7.73
N MET A 61 -3.69 -4.81 -6.71
CA MET A 61 -4.16 -3.81 -5.75
C MET A 61 -4.51 -2.48 -6.43
N ALA A 62 -3.74 -2.04 -7.43
CA ALA A 62 -4.06 -0.82 -8.18
C ALA A 62 -5.44 -0.93 -8.87
N GLU A 63 -5.74 -2.07 -9.48
CA GLU A 63 -7.05 -2.33 -10.06
C GLU A 63 -8.16 -2.36 -9.00
N GLU A 64 -7.95 -3.05 -7.88
CA GLU A 64 -8.94 -3.12 -6.80
C GLU A 64 -9.21 -1.75 -6.18
N VAL A 65 -8.18 -0.92 -5.97
CA VAL A 65 -8.37 0.47 -5.53
C VAL A 65 -9.19 1.25 -6.56
N CYS A 66 -8.92 1.10 -7.85
CA CYS A 66 -9.67 1.76 -8.91
C CYS A 66 -11.15 1.33 -8.93
N LYS A 67 -11.45 0.05 -8.71
CA LYS A 67 -12.83 -0.47 -8.62
C LYS A 67 -13.63 0.17 -7.48
N THR A 68 -12.96 0.64 -6.42
CA THR A 68 -13.62 1.27 -5.27
C THR A 68 -14.01 2.74 -5.50
N VAL A 69 -13.65 3.34 -6.64
CA VAL A 69 -13.99 4.74 -6.93
C VAL A 69 -15.50 4.95 -6.88
N THR A 70 -15.92 5.96 -6.12
CA THR A 70 -17.34 6.28 -5.84
C THR A 70 -17.88 7.40 -6.70
N ASP A 71 -17.00 8.26 -7.25
CA ASP A 71 -17.38 9.38 -8.09
C ASP A 71 -16.32 9.60 -9.19
N TRP A 72 -16.77 9.42 -10.44
CA TRP A 72 -15.98 9.62 -11.66
C TRP A 72 -16.22 10.99 -12.31
N SER A 73 -17.07 11.85 -11.76
CA SER A 73 -17.45 13.14 -12.38
C SER A 73 -16.31 14.16 -12.44
N ARG A 74 -15.16 13.88 -11.80
CA ARG A 74 -14.02 14.79 -11.67
C ARG A 74 -12.75 14.18 -12.28
N PRO A 75 -11.82 15.00 -12.81
CA PRO A 75 -10.53 14.52 -13.30
C PRO A 75 -9.67 13.77 -12.27
N ARG A 76 -9.89 14.05 -10.98
CA ARG A 76 -9.35 13.26 -9.86
C ARG A 76 -10.54 12.51 -9.24
N PRO A 77 -10.75 11.23 -9.57
CA PRO A 77 -11.88 10.46 -9.07
C PRO A 77 -11.84 10.30 -7.55
N MET A 78 -13.01 10.15 -6.92
CA MET A 78 -13.10 10.00 -5.46
C MET A 78 -12.92 8.55 -5.04
N ILE A 79 -11.76 8.26 -4.47
CA ILE A 79 -11.43 6.97 -3.87
C ILE A 79 -11.81 6.99 -2.38
N PRO A 80 -12.48 5.95 -1.85
CA PRO A 80 -12.73 5.80 -0.43
C PRO A 80 -11.45 5.86 0.39
N LEU A 81 -11.51 6.51 1.56
CA LEU A 81 -10.35 6.66 2.44
C LEU A 81 -9.75 5.31 2.85
N ALA A 82 -10.57 4.28 3.05
CA ALA A 82 -10.12 2.93 3.39
C ALA A 82 -9.21 2.35 2.29
N SER A 83 -9.67 2.36 1.03
CA SER A 83 -8.90 1.89 -0.12
C SER A 83 -7.62 2.69 -0.32
N PHE A 84 -7.68 4.01 -0.14
CA PHE A 84 -6.48 4.86 -0.23
C PHE A 84 -5.48 4.53 0.87
N LYS A 85 -5.93 4.31 2.12
CA LYS A 85 -5.05 3.87 3.21
C LYS A 85 -4.41 2.52 2.91
N ALA A 86 -5.15 1.58 2.33
CA ALA A 86 -4.60 0.29 1.93
C ALA A 86 -3.53 0.44 0.84
N TRP A 87 -3.75 1.33 -0.13
CA TRP A 87 -2.75 1.67 -1.15
C TRP A 87 -1.46 2.24 -0.53
N ILE A 88 -1.57 3.15 0.43
CA ILE A 88 -0.41 3.72 1.14
C ILE A 88 0.31 2.67 2.00
N GLU A 89 -0.43 1.78 2.65
CA GLU A 89 0.16 0.67 3.40
C GLU A 89 0.94 -0.28 2.49
N ALA A 90 0.42 -0.57 1.29
CA ALA A 90 1.14 -1.35 0.29
C ALA A 90 2.46 -0.66 -0.13
N ALA A 91 2.46 0.67 -0.26
CA ALA A 91 3.67 1.45 -0.50
C ALA A 91 4.71 1.24 0.59
N HIS A 92 4.32 1.36 1.87
CA HIS A 92 5.22 1.14 3.00
C HIS A 92 5.79 -0.28 3.02
N ILE A 93 4.96 -1.28 2.70
CA ILE A 93 5.42 -2.67 2.61
C ILE A 93 6.44 -2.81 1.49
N ALA A 94 6.14 -2.29 0.29
CA ALA A 94 7.02 -2.34 -0.88
C ALA A 94 8.37 -1.65 -0.61
N HIS A 95 8.36 -0.41 -0.13
CA HIS A 95 9.58 0.34 0.22
C HIS A 95 10.40 -0.30 1.35
N GLY A 96 9.81 -1.20 2.12
CA GLY A 96 10.51 -1.96 3.15
C GLY A 96 11.19 -3.24 2.65
N TYR A 97 11.28 -3.48 1.34
CA TYR A 97 12.11 -4.56 0.77
C TYR A 97 13.56 -4.12 0.59
N PRO A 98 14.55 -5.01 0.79
CA PRO A 98 15.95 -4.68 0.54
C PRO A 98 16.24 -4.51 -0.96
N ASP A 99 17.38 -3.90 -1.27
CA ASP A 99 17.98 -3.85 -2.61
C ASP A 99 17.15 -3.16 -3.70
N GLY A 100 16.14 -2.36 -3.32
CA GLY A 100 15.38 -1.49 -4.23
C GLY A 100 14.37 -2.21 -5.12
N ILE A 101 14.22 -3.53 -4.98
CA ILE A 101 13.23 -4.30 -5.77
C ILE A 101 11.79 -3.80 -5.52
N GLY A 102 11.51 -3.38 -4.28
CA GLY A 102 10.21 -2.87 -3.90
C GLY A 102 9.93 -1.47 -4.46
N ASP A 103 10.96 -0.64 -4.63
CA ASP A 103 10.82 0.68 -5.25
C ASP A 103 10.46 0.55 -6.74
N ALA A 104 11.10 -0.39 -7.44
CA ALA A 104 10.79 -0.68 -8.83
C ALA A 104 9.35 -1.22 -8.97
N ALA A 105 8.97 -2.22 -8.18
CA ALA A 105 7.63 -2.79 -8.19
C ALA A 105 6.55 -1.75 -7.88
N TRP A 106 6.80 -0.89 -6.88
CA TRP A 106 5.91 0.21 -6.52
C TRP A 106 5.77 1.23 -7.66
N GLY A 107 6.87 1.54 -8.35
CA GLY A 107 6.87 2.43 -9.51
C GLY A 107 5.96 1.92 -10.63
N TYR A 108 6.05 0.62 -10.97
CA TYR A 108 5.18 -0.01 -11.96
C TYR A 108 3.71 0.07 -11.54
N ALA A 109 3.38 -0.35 -10.32
CA ALA A 109 2.01 -0.38 -9.84
C ALA A 109 1.40 1.03 -9.67
N SER A 110 2.20 2.03 -9.28
CA SER A 110 1.76 3.43 -9.22
C SER A 110 1.42 4.00 -10.59
N ASN A 111 2.21 3.65 -11.61
CA ASN A 111 1.90 4.01 -12.99
C ASN A 111 0.63 3.32 -13.48
N GLU A 112 0.43 2.05 -13.11
CA GLU A 112 -0.79 1.30 -13.44
C GLU A 112 -2.02 1.95 -12.80
N LEU A 113 -1.99 2.26 -11.50
CA LEU A 113 -3.11 2.95 -10.83
C LEU A 113 -3.44 4.27 -11.54
N ALA A 114 -2.42 5.05 -11.90
CA ALA A 114 -2.63 6.31 -12.61
C ALA A 114 -3.23 6.10 -14.02
N LEU A 115 -2.87 5.01 -14.71
CA LEU A 115 -3.42 4.65 -16.01
C LEU A 115 -4.90 4.25 -15.89
N VAL A 116 -5.24 3.32 -15.00
CA VAL A 116 -6.63 2.83 -14.86
C VAL A 116 -7.57 3.92 -14.36
N LEU A 117 -7.13 4.83 -13.49
CA LEU A 117 -7.93 5.98 -13.07
C LEU A 117 -8.18 6.95 -14.23
N LYS A 118 -7.18 7.20 -15.08
CA LYS A 118 -7.37 8.04 -16.27
C LYS A 118 -8.33 7.38 -17.26
N ALA A 119 -8.21 6.08 -17.47
CA ALA A 119 -9.08 5.31 -18.36
C ALA A 119 -10.53 5.32 -17.86
N GLY A 120 -10.76 5.02 -16.57
CA GLY A 120 -12.10 5.04 -15.98
C GLY A 120 -12.76 6.42 -16.06
N TYR A 121 -12.00 7.50 -15.84
CA TYR A 121 -12.51 8.86 -16.03
C TYR A 121 -12.88 9.16 -17.49
N ALA A 122 -12.05 8.74 -18.44
CA ALA A 122 -12.32 8.93 -19.87
C ALA A 122 -13.57 8.17 -20.32
N MET A 123 -13.75 6.93 -19.84
CA MET A 123 -14.96 6.13 -20.10
C MET A 123 -16.21 6.81 -19.54
N HIS A 124 -16.17 7.25 -18.27
CA HIS A 124 -17.29 7.98 -17.67
C HIS A 124 -17.68 9.22 -18.47
N LYS A 125 -16.72 9.99 -18.97
CA LYS A 125 -17.01 11.14 -19.84
C LYS A 125 -17.67 10.75 -21.15
N ALA A 126 -17.23 9.65 -21.77
CA ALA A 126 -17.78 9.20 -23.04
C ALA A 126 -19.23 8.72 -22.87
N ASP A 127 -19.56 8.12 -21.73
CA ASP A 127 -20.90 7.60 -21.45
C ASP A 127 -21.94 8.70 -21.15
N ILE A 128 -21.51 9.87 -20.69
CA ILE A 128 -22.39 11.01 -20.36
C ILE A 128 -22.41 12.11 -21.43
N ALA A 129 -21.64 11.95 -22.51
CA ALA A 129 -21.57 12.88 -23.65
C ALA A 129 -22.67 12.59 -24.69
#